data_AF-A0A1C4RLE2-F1
#
_entry.id   AF-A0A1C4RLE2-F1
#
_cell.length_a   1.000
_cell.length_b   1.000
_cell.length_c   1.000
_cell.angle_alpha   90.00
_cell.angle_beta   90.00
_cell.angle_gamma   90.00
#
_symmetry.space_group_name_H-M   'P 1'
#
loop_
_entity.id
_entity.type
_entity.pdbx_description
1 polymer ?
#
loop_
_entity_poly.entity_id
_entity_poly.type
_entity_poly.pdbx_seq_one_letter_code
_entity_poly.pdbx_strand_id
1 'polypeptide(L)'
;MVSGAADLRSRLDLACEPGAVRHARSHTRDVLREWGVPTEVLYDALTIVAELATNAVRHGGTEPGPRALEGDAMVPPVCALDLRTHNDRLYVAMYDESRRAPVLRPPSDDAENGRGLWLVAGLSDGAWGFVYTTDRPGKLVWARLPLPVAGEPPEPSPADRTAPAQASVGQHPSPAVATAASPQTASDDVAASERIHTENPPAMTPLLVCGETARLPASLIQRAFRLAAPHGTPDDADVDRDLRCHLQVHGAEDHFAHVLNLPGEATGALWTRWADGDAPTALDVLRDCASIDPETREPCCEFADHPGAHSYHLMAAAINPS
;
A
#
# COMPACT_ATOMS: atom_id res chain seq x y z
N MET A 1 -11.90 -17.22 7.82
CA MET A 1 -13.22 -16.98 7.18
C MET A 1 -13.82 -15.76 7.84
N VAL A 2 -13.73 -14.59 7.22
CA VAL A 2 -14.46 -13.40 7.67
C VAL A 2 -15.64 -13.23 6.73
N SER A 3 -16.81 -13.71 7.16
CA SER A 3 -18.10 -13.39 6.54
C SER A 3 -18.65 -12.20 7.29
N GLY A 4 -18.86 -11.07 6.60
CA GLY A 4 -19.29 -9.79 7.18
C GLY A 4 -18.18 -9.17 8.02
N ALA A 5 -17.30 -8.39 7.40
CA ALA A 5 -16.26 -7.69 8.15
C ALA A 5 -16.93 -6.78 9.19
N ALA A 6 -16.76 -7.10 10.48
CA ALA A 6 -17.15 -6.22 11.57
C ALA A 6 -16.56 -4.82 11.31
N ASP A 7 -17.19 -3.78 11.85
CA ASP A 7 -16.64 -2.41 11.76
C ASP A 7 -15.41 -2.32 12.67
N LEU A 8 -14.27 -2.79 12.18
CA LEU A 8 -13.00 -2.80 12.86
C LEU A 8 -12.28 -1.51 12.49
N ARG A 9 -11.64 -0.88 13.48
CA ARG A 9 -10.87 0.34 13.27
C ARG A 9 -9.60 0.31 14.11
N SER A 10 -8.50 0.78 13.53
CA SER A 10 -7.23 0.97 14.22
C SER A 10 -6.61 2.28 13.77
N ARG A 11 -6.09 3.06 14.73
CA ARG A 11 -5.45 4.34 14.47
C ARG A 11 -4.05 4.38 15.10
N LEU A 12 -3.10 4.96 14.38
CA LEU A 12 -1.74 5.18 14.83
C LEU A 12 -1.32 6.63 14.56
N ASP A 13 -1.08 7.40 15.62
CA ASP A 13 -0.50 8.74 15.51
C ASP A 13 1.03 8.65 15.52
N LEU A 14 1.69 9.43 14.66
CA LEU A 14 3.12 9.38 14.38
C LEU A 14 3.70 10.80 14.31
N ALA A 15 4.97 10.95 14.67
CA ALA A 15 5.73 12.11 14.19
C ALA A 15 5.90 11.98 12.66
N CYS A 16 5.61 13.03 11.90
CA CYS A 16 5.83 13.10 10.44
C CYS A 16 7.33 13.24 10.12
N GLU A 17 8.09 12.19 10.43
CA GLU A 17 9.52 12.07 10.12
C GLU A 17 9.75 10.80 9.28
N PRO A 18 10.94 10.60 8.67
CA PRO A 18 11.19 9.45 7.80
C PRO A 18 10.82 8.09 8.40
N GLY A 19 10.96 7.94 9.73
CA GLY A 19 10.55 6.73 10.44
C GLY A 19 9.05 6.41 10.36
N ALA A 20 8.17 7.39 10.12
CA ALA A 20 6.72 7.21 10.10
C ALA A 20 6.25 6.18 9.06
N VAL A 21 6.90 6.14 7.89
CA VAL A 21 6.56 5.20 6.81
C VAL A 21 6.72 3.75 7.27
N ARG A 22 7.83 3.46 7.96
CA ARG A 22 8.08 2.12 8.54
C ARG A 22 7.03 1.77 9.59
N HIS A 23 6.79 2.65 10.56
CA HIS A 23 5.85 2.36 11.65
C HIS A 23 4.42 2.17 11.13
N ALA A 24 3.98 2.98 10.17
CA ALA A 24 2.69 2.83 9.52
C ALA A 24 2.56 1.46 8.82
N ARG A 25 3.57 1.05 8.03
CA ARG A 25 3.58 -0.25 7.35
C ARG A 25 3.54 -1.43 8.32
N SER A 26 4.36 -1.42 9.38
CA SER A 26 4.37 -2.49 10.38
C SER A 26 3.02 -2.60 11.10
N HIS A 27 2.48 -1.47 11.54
CA HIS A 27 1.16 -1.42 12.18
C HIS A 27 0.06 -1.95 11.27
N THR A 28 0.04 -1.55 10.00
CA THR A 28 -0.91 -2.10 9.02
C THR A 28 -0.78 -3.60 8.89
N ARG A 29 0.43 -4.14 8.77
CA ARG A 29 0.64 -5.58 8.66
C ARG A 29 0.04 -6.33 9.84
N ASP A 30 0.33 -5.87 11.05
CA ASP A 30 -0.09 -6.55 12.28
C ASP A 30 -1.60 -6.48 12.47
N VAL A 31 -2.19 -5.29 12.27
CA VAL A 31 -3.63 -5.06 12.35
C VAL A 31 -4.39 -5.89 11.31
N LEU A 32 -3.96 -5.87 10.04
CA LEU A 32 -4.68 -6.57 8.98
C LEU A 32 -4.56 -8.10 9.12
N ARG A 33 -3.43 -8.61 9.64
CA ARG A 33 -3.30 -10.03 10.00
C ARG A 33 -4.23 -10.40 11.15
N GLU A 34 -4.30 -9.57 12.20
CA GLU A 34 -5.21 -9.78 13.33
C GLU A 34 -6.67 -9.81 12.88
N TRP A 35 -7.03 -8.93 11.94
CA TRP A 35 -8.38 -8.87 11.35
C TRP A 35 -8.67 -10.00 10.36
N GLY A 36 -7.67 -10.83 10.04
CA GLY A 36 -7.81 -11.94 9.09
C GLY A 36 -8.04 -11.47 7.66
N VAL A 37 -7.53 -10.29 7.29
CA VAL A 37 -7.60 -9.78 5.92
C VAL A 37 -6.78 -10.69 4.99
N PRO A 38 -7.32 -11.06 3.82
CA PRO A 38 -6.60 -11.89 2.86
C PRO A 38 -5.24 -11.31 2.46
N THR A 39 -4.30 -12.18 2.16
CA THR A 39 -2.89 -11.82 1.96
C THR A 39 -2.69 -10.91 0.75
N GLU A 40 -3.46 -11.13 -0.31
CA GLU A 40 -3.48 -10.28 -1.51
C GLU A 40 -3.89 -8.84 -1.18
N VAL A 41 -5.00 -8.66 -0.45
CA VAL A 41 -5.48 -7.32 -0.04
C VAL A 41 -4.52 -6.67 0.94
N LEU A 42 -3.92 -7.45 1.84
CA LEU A 42 -2.92 -6.97 2.79
C LEU A 42 -1.72 -6.37 2.06
N TYR A 43 -1.19 -7.02 1.03
CA TYR A 43 -0.02 -6.50 0.32
C TYR A 43 -0.32 -5.21 -0.46
N ASP A 44 -1.50 -5.11 -1.08
CA ASP A 44 -1.91 -3.89 -1.75
C ASP A 44 -2.11 -2.76 -0.73
N ALA A 45 -2.70 -3.06 0.44
CA ALA A 45 -2.82 -2.11 1.53
C ALA A 45 -1.45 -1.62 2.05
N LEU A 46 -0.47 -2.51 2.22
CA LEU A 46 0.89 -2.13 2.62
C LEU A 46 1.55 -1.17 1.63
N THR A 47 1.30 -1.38 0.34
CA THR A 47 1.80 -0.50 -0.73
C THR A 47 1.13 0.87 -0.66
N ILE A 48 -0.21 0.92 -0.57
CA ILE A 48 -0.97 2.16 -0.38
C ILE A 48 -0.48 2.93 0.85
N VAL A 49 -0.29 2.25 1.99
CA VAL A 49 0.19 2.88 3.22
C VAL A 49 1.58 3.48 3.05
N ALA A 50 2.48 2.80 2.33
CA ALA A 50 3.82 3.33 2.07
C ALA A 50 3.75 4.64 1.28
N GLU A 51 2.94 4.68 0.22
CA GLU A 51 2.79 5.86 -0.63
C GLU A 51 2.13 7.02 0.13
N LEU A 52 1.04 6.75 0.83
CA LEU A 52 0.32 7.78 1.60
C LEU A 52 1.19 8.32 2.74
N ALA A 53 1.90 7.45 3.47
CA ALA A 53 2.79 7.87 4.54
C ALA A 53 4.00 8.65 4.03
N THR A 54 4.56 8.26 2.88
CA THR A 54 5.67 8.98 2.24
C THR A 54 5.22 10.39 1.84
N ASN A 55 4.04 10.52 1.22
CA ASN A 55 3.46 11.83 0.89
C ASN A 55 3.21 12.67 2.14
N ALA A 56 2.69 12.06 3.20
CA ALA A 56 2.45 12.72 4.48
C ALA A 56 3.74 13.26 5.11
N VAL A 57 4.82 12.46 5.16
CA VAL A 57 6.12 12.92 5.68
C VAL A 57 6.73 14.02 4.81
N ARG A 58 6.63 13.88 3.48
CA ARG A 58 7.19 14.86 2.53
C ARG A 58 6.49 16.20 2.58
N HIS A 59 5.18 16.22 2.79
CA HIS A 59 4.38 17.45 2.68
C HIS A 59 3.92 17.99 4.03
N GLY A 60 3.71 17.13 5.02
CA GLY A 60 3.03 17.36 6.30
C GLY A 60 3.70 18.34 7.26
N GLY A 61 4.83 18.93 6.91
CA GLY A 61 5.46 20.00 7.70
C GLY A 61 6.05 21.12 6.87
N THR A 62 5.80 21.16 5.56
CA THR A 62 6.53 22.04 4.63
C THR A 62 5.89 23.42 4.43
N GLU A 63 4.77 23.71 5.10
CA GLU A 63 4.14 25.02 4.99
C GLU A 63 4.79 26.03 5.96
N PRO A 64 5.15 27.24 5.48
CA PRO A 64 5.59 28.32 6.35
C PRO A 64 4.47 28.74 7.30
N GLY A 65 4.70 28.63 8.61
CA GLY A 65 3.75 29.03 9.63
C GLY A 65 4.35 28.91 11.04
N PRO A 66 3.71 29.51 12.06
CA PRO A 66 4.13 29.31 13.44
C PRO A 66 3.92 27.84 13.78
N ARG A 67 5.03 27.14 14.03
CA ARG A 67 4.99 25.79 14.60
C ARG A 67 4.90 25.91 16.11
N ALA A 68 4.18 24.98 16.73
CA ALA A 68 4.10 24.93 18.19
C ALA A 68 5.52 24.72 18.77
N LEU A 69 5.83 25.50 19.78
CA LEU A 69 7.03 25.33 20.59
C LEU A 69 6.60 24.68 21.90
N GLU A 70 7.25 23.59 22.29
CA GLU A 70 7.17 23.04 23.64
C GLU A 70 8.48 23.40 24.36
N GLY A 71 8.42 24.45 25.18
CA GLY A 71 9.63 25.07 25.73
C GLY A 71 10.46 25.72 24.61
N ASP A 72 11.75 25.38 24.55
CA ASP A 72 12.68 25.86 23.51
C ASP A 72 12.73 24.92 22.28
N ALA A 73 11.98 23.80 22.29
CA ALA A 73 12.02 22.80 21.24
C ALA A 73 10.84 22.95 20.26
N MET A 74 11.14 22.74 18.98
CA MET A 74 10.14 22.68 17.92
C MET A 74 9.37 21.36 18.01
N VAL A 75 8.04 21.42 18.13
CA VAL A 75 7.21 20.21 18.05
C VAL A 75 7.26 19.69 16.60
N PRO A 76 7.61 18.41 16.37
CA PRO A 76 7.60 17.85 15.04
C PRO A 76 6.16 17.78 14.49
N PRO A 77 5.97 17.96 13.16
CA PRO A 77 4.66 17.80 12.54
C PRO A 77 4.08 16.41 12.83
N VAL A 78 2.76 16.29 12.94
CA VAL A 78 2.08 15.02 13.26
C VAL A 78 1.39 14.43 12.03
N CYS A 79 1.56 13.12 11.88
CA CYS A 79 0.94 12.28 10.86
C CYS A 79 0.04 11.25 11.58
N ALA A 80 -1.02 10.76 10.94
CA ALA A 80 -1.82 9.68 11.54
C ALA A 80 -2.35 8.71 10.50
N LEU A 81 -2.15 7.41 10.73
CA LEU A 81 -2.74 6.33 9.96
C LEU A 81 -4.07 5.91 10.60
N ASP A 82 -5.11 5.75 9.78
CA ASP A 82 -6.40 5.19 10.15
C ASP A 82 -6.74 4.03 9.21
N LEU A 83 -6.95 2.85 9.79
CA LEU A 83 -7.40 1.64 9.09
C LEU A 83 -8.81 1.34 9.55
N ARG A 84 -9.72 1.02 8.62
CA ARG A 84 -11.08 0.63 8.95
C ARG A 84 -11.64 -0.40 7.99
N THR A 85 -12.35 -1.42 8.48
CA THR A 85 -13.17 -2.29 7.64
C THR A 85 -14.64 -1.88 7.75
N HIS A 86 -15.32 -1.67 6.63
CA HIS A 86 -16.74 -1.31 6.63
C HIS A 86 -17.39 -1.69 5.30
N ASN A 87 -18.52 -2.38 5.33
CA ASN A 87 -19.25 -2.87 4.13
C ASN A 87 -18.34 -3.61 3.13
N ASP A 88 -17.67 -4.66 3.62
CA ASP A 88 -16.78 -5.53 2.82
C ASP A 88 -15.67 -4.77 2.07
N ARG A 89 -15.20 -3.69 2.69
CA ARG A 89 -14.14 -2.84 2.15
C ARG A 89 -13.15 -2.48 3.25
N LEU A 90 -11.87 -2.46 2.90
CA LEU A 90 -10.80 -1.90 3.72
C LEU A 90 -10.57 -0.46 3.31
N TYR A 91 -10.64 0.46 4.26
CA TYR A 91 -10.26 1.85 4.13
C TYR A 91 -8.89 2.05 4.75
N VAL A 92 -8.00 2.68 3.98
CA VAL A 92 -6.69 3.13 4.42
C VAL A 92 -6.67 4.64 4.31
N ALA A 93 -6.41 5.33 5.40
CA ALA A 93 -6.37 6.78 5.45
C ALA A 93 -5.12 7.30 6.15
N MET A 94 -4.50 8.34 5.61
CA MET A 94 -3.35 9.00 6.19
C MET A 94 -3.64 10.49 6.33
N TYR A 95 -3.49 11.00 7.54
CA TYR A 95 -3.54 12.41 7.88
C TYR A 95 -2.15 13.04 7.87
N ASP A 96 -2.08 14.29 7.42
CA ASP A 96 -0.92 15.17 7.55
C ASP A 96 -1.34 16.64 7.69
N GLU A 97 -0.48 17.48 8.24
CA GLU A 97 -0.81 18.89 8.52
C GLU A 97 -0.78 19.80 7.28
N SER A 98 -0.44 19.28 6.09
CA SER A 98 -0.39 20.09 4.88
C SER A 98 -1.79 20.46 4.38
N ARG A 99 -1.97 21.73 4.04
CA ARG A 99 -3.19 22.25 3.41
C ARG A 99 -3.17 22.13 1.89
N ARG A 100 -2.06 21.68 1.31
CA ARG A 100 -1.96 21.45 -0.13
C ARG A 100 -2.81 20.24 -0.50
N ALA A 101 -3.76 20.46 -1.42
CA ALA A 101 -4.52 19.37 -2.00
C ALA A 101 -3.55 18.36 -2.64
N PRO A 102 -3.75 17.04 -2.43
CA PRO A 102 -3.09 16.04 -3.24
C PRO A 102 -3.54 16.24 -4.68
N VAL A 103 -2.59 16.21 -5.61
CA VAL A 103 -2.88 16.37 -7.03
C VAL A 103 -2.44 15.09 -7.72
N LEU A 104 -3.40 14.39 -8.32
CA LEU A 104 -3.14 13.25 -9.18
C LEU A 104 -2.50 13.76 -10.47
N ARG A 105 -1.19 13.53 -10.63
CA ARG A 105 -0.45 13.99 -11.82
C ARG A 105 -0.09 12.82 -12.71
N PRO A 106 -0.63 12.72 -13.94
CA PRO A 106 -0.26 11.68 -14.88
C PRO A 106 1.25 11.46 -14.86
N PRO A 107 1.73 10.21 -14.79
CA PRO A 107 3.11 9.95 -15.12
C PRO A 107 3.26 10.43 -16.56
N SER A 108 3.83 11.62 -16.77
CA SER A 108 4.51 11.85 -18.03
C SER A 108 5.73 10.94 -18.03
N ASP A 109 6.20 10.59 -19.23
CA ASP A 109 7.46 9.88 -19.42
C ASP A 109 8.62 10.56 -18.64
N ASP A 110 8.42 11.85 -18.33
CA ASP A 110 9.32 12.78 -17.63
C ASP A 110 8.62 13.45 -16.40
N ALA A 111 7.86 12.71 -15.55
CA ALA A 111 7.46 13.26 -14.25
C ALA A 111 7.43 12.25 -13.10
N GLU A 112 8.17 12.59 -12.06
CA GLU A 112 8.58 11.71 -10.96
C GLU A 112 8.05 12.19 -9.59
N ASN A 113 7.07 13.09 -9.60
CA ASN A 113 6.45 13.71 -8.42
C ASN A 113 4.94 13.59 -8.61
N GLY A 114 4.27 12.90 -7.69
CA GLY A 114 2.83 12.64 -7.78
C GLY A 114 2.45 11.26 -8.32
N ARG A 115 3.43 10.36 -8.55
CA ARG A 115 3.18 8.95 -8.90
C ARG A 115 2.63 8.12 -7.74
N GLY A 116 2.96 8.45 -6.48
CA GLY A 116 2.44 7.71 -5.33
C GLY A 116 0.91 7.69 -5.28
N LEU A 117 0.27 8.83 -5.60
CA LEU A 117 -1.19 8.88 -5.74
C LEU A 117 -1.69 8.13 -6.97
N TRP A 118 -0.89 8.01 -8.03
CA TRP A 118 -1.21 7.15 -9.18
C TRP A 118 -1.19 5.67 -8.83
N LEU A 119 -0.18 5.21 -8.07
CA LEU A 119 -0.12 3.84 -7.60
C LEU A 119 -1.29 3.55 -6.66
N VAL A 120 -1.59 4.46 -5.72
CA VAL A 120 -2.75 4.37 -4.84
C VAL A 120 -4.05 4.28 -5.65
N ALA A 121 -4.21 5.11 -6.67
CA ALA A 121 -5.38 5.10 -7.54
C ALA A 121 -5.50 3.79 -8.33
N GLY A 122 -4.40 3.26 -8.86
CA GLY A 122 -4.38 1.98 -9.57
C GLY A 122 -4.74 0.79 -8.69
N LEU A 123 -4.15 0.69 -7.50
CA LEU A 123 -4.41 -0.41 -6.55
C LEU A 123 -5.83 -0.36 -5.94
N SER A 124 -6.47 0.81 -5.93
CA SER A 124 -7.81 1.00 -5.37
C SER A 124 -8.93 1.05 -6.42
N ASP A 125 -8.65 0.71 -7.68
CA ASP A 125 -9.60 0.86 -8.80
C ASP A 125 -10.22 2.27 -8.88
N GLY A 126 -9.40 3.30 -8.62
CA GLY A 126 -9.82 4.70 -8.56
C GLY A 126 -10.60 5.09 -7.30
N ALA A 127 -10.81 4.18 -6.35
CA ALA A 127 -11.52 4.44 -5.11
C ALA A 127 -10.62 5.09 -4.04
N TRP A 128 -10.22 6.32 -4.29
CA TRP A 128 -9.41 7.14 -3.39
C TRP A 128 -9.89 8.60 -3.39
N GLY A 129 -9.40 9.40 -2.45
CA GLY A 129 -9.68 10.84 -2.41
C GLY A 129 -9.04 11.52 -1.21
N PHE A 130 -9.48 12.75 -0.94
CA PHE A 130 -9.06 13.47 0.26
C PHE A 130 -10.15 14.38 0.83
N VAL A 131 -9.96 14.77 2.08
CA VAL A 131 -10.80 15.72 2.81
C VAL A 131 -9.93 16.59 3.72
N TYR A 132 -10.29 17.86 3.87
CA TYR A 132 -9.65 18.75 4.84
C TYR A 132 -10.25 18.54 6.22
N THR A 133 -9.41 18.44 7.24
CA THR A 133 -9.87 18.28 8.63
C THR A 133 -10.45 19.59 9.16
N THR A 134 -11.56 19.51 9.89
CA THR A 134 -12.28 20.67 10.44
C THR A 134 -11.87 21.01 11.87
N ASP A 135 -11.38 20.01 12.62
CA ASP A 135 -10.96 20.10 14.02
C ASP A 135 -9.50 20.56 14.20
N ARG A 136 -8.65 20.27 13.22
CA ARG A 136 -7.25 20.70 13.18
C ARG A 136 -6.81 21.06 11.76
N PRO A 137 -5.77 21.90 11.57
CA PRO A 137 -5.21 22.16 10.25
C PRO A 137 -4.66 20.87 9.61
N GLY A 138 -4.97 20.62 8.35
CA GLY A 138 -4.42 19.51 7.60
C GLY A 138 -5.44 18.84 6.70
N LYS A 139 -5.10 17.64 6.24
CA LYS A 139 -5.94 16.83 5.37
C LYS A 139 -5.80 15.37 5.70
N LEU A 140 -6.81 14.60 5.30
CA LEU A 140 -6.80 13.15 5.31
C LEU A 140 -6.93 12.66 3.86
N VAL A 141 -5.94 11.91 3.40
CA VAL A 141 -5.92 11.25 2.10
C VAL A 141 -6.27 9.79 2.32
N TRP A 142 -7.19 9.24 1.53
CA TRP A 142 -7.71 7.90 1.75
C TRP A 142 -7.80 7.10 0.45
N ALA A 143 -7.75 5.77 0.59
CA ALA A 143 -8.00 4.80 -0.46
C ALA A 143 -8.81 3.62 0.09
N ARG A 144 -9.49 2.90 -0.81
CA ARG A 144 -10.43 1.84 -0.46
C ARG A 144 -10.19 0.60 -1.31
N LEU A 145 -9.97 -0.53 -0.64
CA LEU A 145 -9.79 -1.84 -1.26
C LEU A 145 -11.04 -2.71 -1.04
N PRO A 146 -11.47 -3.52 -2.03
CA PRO A 146 -12.48 -4.54 -1.80
C PRO A 146 -11.94 -5.63 -0.86
N LEU A 147 -12.78 -6.13 0.04
CA LEU A 147 -12.51 -7.36 0.77
C LEU A 147 -13.37 -8.46 0.14
N PRO A 148 -12.81 -9.63 -0.21
CA PRO A 148 -13.60 -10.71 -0.76
C PRO A 148 -14.58 -11.23 0.30
N VAL A 149 -15.85 -11.29 -0.07
CA VAL A 149 -16.90 -11.86 0.78
C VAL A 149 -16.74 -13.38 0.78
N ALA A 150 -16.72 -14.00 1.96
CA ALA A 150 -16.60 -15.45 2.08
C ALA A 150 -17.78 -16.15 1.37
N GLY A 151 -17.55 -16.63 0.14
CA GLY A 151 -18.56 -17.40 -0.61
C GLY A 151 -18.47 -17.34 -2.13
N GLU A 152 -17.75 -16.38 -2.72
CA GLU A 152 -17.67 -16.25 -4.17
C GLU A 152 -16.28 -16.66 -4.69
N PRO A 153 -16.16 -17.69 -5.56
CA PRO A 153 -14.90 -17.95 -6.24
C PRO A 153 -14.53 -16.71 -7.07
N PRO A 154 -13.24 -16.35 -7.16
CA PRO A 154 -12.82 -15.17 -7.92
C PRO A 154 -13.34 -15.27 -9.35
N GLU A 155 -14.04 -14.23 -9.83
CA GLU A 155 -14.34 -14.15 -11.25
C GLU A 155 -13.01 -14.13 -12.03
N PRO A 156 -12.86 -14.95 -13.08
CA PRO A 156 -11.64 -14.99 -13.85
C PRO A 156 -11.36 -13.62 -14.47
N SER A 157 -10.11 -13.17 -14.33
CA SER A 157 -9.56 -11.97 -14.95
C SER A 157 -9.87 -11.93 -16.46
N PRO A 158 -10.05 -10.75 -17.08
CA PRO A 158 -10.28 -10.63 -18.53
C PRO A 158 -9.24 -11.35 -19.41
N ALA A 159 -8.06 -11.68 -18.86
CA ALA A 159 -7.00 -12.44 -19.52
C ALA A 159 -7.35 -13.91 -19.82
N ASP A 160 -8.31 -14.52 -19.09
CA ASP A 160 -8.68 -15.93 -19.26
C ASP A 160 -9.75 -16.18 -20.35
N ARG A 161 -10.21 -15.13 -21.05
CA ARG A 161 -11.31 -15.25 -22.04
C ARG A 161 -10.88 -15.76 -23.43
N THR A 162 -9.62 -16.13 -23.64
CA THR A 162 -9.14 -16.71 -24.90
C THR A 162 -9.03 -18.24 -24.83
N ALA A 163 -10.17 -18.92 -24.71
CA ALA A 163 -10.30 -20.31 -25.13
C ALA A 163 -11.74 -20.56 -25.63
N PRO A 164 -11.95 -21.17 -26.82
CA PRO A 164 -13.27 -21.29 -27.41
C PRO A 164 -14.09 -22.37 -26.71
N ALA A 165 -15.18 -21.97 -26.06
CA ALA A 165 -16.20 -22.87 -25.54
C ALA A 165 -17.02 -23.46 -26.70
N GLN A 166 -17.02 -24.79 -26.82
CA GLN A 166 -17.95 -25.52 -27.67
C GLN A 166 -19.37 -25.40 -27.12
N ALA A 167 -20.29 -24.99 -27.97
CA ALA A 167 -21.69 -24.77 -27.66
C ALA A 167 -22.44 -26.09 -27.42
N SER A 168 -23.26 -26.12 -26.36
CA SER A 168 -24.44 -26.97 -26.30
C SER A 168 -25.62 -26.23 -25.68
N VAL A 169 -26.68 -26.14 -26.49
CA VAL A 169 -27.99 -25.51 -26.31
C VAL A 169 -28.81 -26.21 -25.22
N GLY A 170 -29.63 -25.45 -24.46
CA GLY A 170 -30.67 -26.04 -23.61
C GLY A 170 -31.47 -25.08 -22.71
N GLN A 171 -32.45 -24.41 -23.29
CA GLN A 171 -33.76 -23.96 -22.75
C GLN A 171 -33.97 -23.43 -21.29
N HIS A 172 -34.55 -22.22 -21.23
CA HIS A 172 -35.44 -21.65 -20.19
C HIS A 172 -36.85 -22.31 -20.20
N PRO A 173 -37.71 -22.25 -19.14
CA PRO A 173 -38.24 -20.97 -18.59
C PRO A 173 -38.57 -20.87 -17.08
N SER A 174 -38.75 -19.61 -16.66
CA SER A 174 -39.31 -19.09 -15.39
C SER A 174 -40.81 -19.47 -15.21
N PRO A 175 -41.49 -19.29 -14.04
CA PRO A 175 -41.87 -17.95 -13.55
C PRO A 175 -41.97 -17.72 -12.01
N ALA A 176 -41.82 -16.44 -11.64
CA ALA A 176 -42.53 -15.60 -10.64
C ALA A 176 -43.00 -16.15 -9.27
N VAL A 177 -42.82 -15.34 -8.20
CA VAL A 177 -43.90 -14.60 -7.48
C VAL A 177 -43.29 -13.73 -6.36
N ALA A 178 -43.89 -12.54 -6.18
CA ALA A 178 -43.58 -11.47 -5.25
C ALA A 178 -43.79 -11.81 -3.76
N THR A 179 -43.27 -10.99 -2.83
CA THR A 179 -44.04 -10.17 -1.87
C THR A 179 -43.12 -9.22 -1.09
N ALA A 180 -43.62 -8.02 -0.82
CA ALA A 180 -43.00 -6.87 -0.19
C ALA A 180 -42.78 -6.98 1.33
N ALA A 181 -41.78 -6.25 1.84
CA ALA A 181 -41.85 -5.51 3.09
C ALA A 181 -40.67 -4.52 3.21
N SER A 182 -40.98 -3.22 3.19
CA SER A 182 -40.22 -2.17 3.88
C SER A 182 -41.10 -1.71 5.07
N PRO A 183 -40.62 -0.89 6.02
CA PRO A 183 -39.31 -0.25 6.13
C PRO A 183 -38.66 -0.44 7.51
N GLN A 184 -37.35 -0.24 7.62
CA GLN A 184 -36.78 0.31 8.85
C GLN A 184 -35.44 1.00 8.61
N THR A 185 -35.45 2.24 9.06
CA THR A 185 -34.46 3.30 9.04
C THR A 185 -33.19 2.94 9.83
N ALA A 186 -32.04 3.08 9.20
CA ALA A 186 -30.78 3.41 9.85
C ALA A 186 -29.97 4.23 8.84
N SER A 187 -30.19 5.54 8.88
CA SER A 187 -29.49 6.54 8.08
C SER A 187 -28.07 6.71 8.59
N ASP A 188 -27.10 6.57 7.67
CA ASP A 188 -26.03 7.54 7.38
C ASP A 188 -25.41 8.31 8.55
N ASP A 189 -24.17 7.93 8.92
CA ASP A 189 -23.22 8.83 9.59
C ASP A 189 -21.81 8.75 8.96
N VAL A 190 -21.76 8.99 7.64
CA VAL A 190 -20.58 9.56 6.93
C VAL A 190 -20.97 10.88 6.24
N ALA A 191 -21.95 11.59 6.79
CA ALA A 191 -22.48 12.82 6.21
C ALA A 191 -22.41 14.00 7.18
N ALA A 192 -21.22 14.32 7.68
CA ALA A 192 -20.89 15.72 7.90
C ALA A 192 -20.45 16.29 6.53
N SER A 193 -21.09 17.37 6.10
CA SER A 193 -20.93 17.97 4.77
C SER A 193 -19.53 18.56 4.56
N GLU A 194 -18.56 17.68 4.31
CA GLU A 194 -17.23 18.01 3.84
C GLU A 194 -17.17 17.62 2.35
N ARG A 195 -16.63 18.51 1.51
CA ARG A 195 -16.49 18.20 0.08
C ARG A 195 -15.45 17.10 -0.05
N ILE A 196 -15.91 15.85 -0.21
CA ILE A 196 -15.06 14.73 -0.60
C ILE A 196 -14.52 15.08 -1.99
N HIS A 197 -13.22 15.33 -2.06
CA HIS A 197 -12.55 15.57 -3.32
C HIS A 197 -12.08 14.23 -3.87
N THR A 198 -12.79 13.73 -4.88
CA THR A 198 -12.45 12.52 -5.63
C THR A 198 -11.90 12.94 -7.00
N GLU A 199 -10.65 12.60 -7.30
CA GLU A 199 -10.10 12.73 -8.65
C GLU A 199 -10.20 11.37 -9.34
N ASN A 200 -10.95 11.30 -10.44
CA ASN A 200 -11.15 10.06 -11.19
C ASN A 200 -10.00 9.87 -12.20
N PRO A 201 -9.14 8.84 -12.07
CA PRO A 201 -8.04 8.62 -13.01
C PRO A 201 -8.56 8.14 -14.38
N PRO A 202 -7.78 8.30 -15.47
CA PRO A 202 -8.02 7.57 -16.71
C PRO A 202 -7.91 6.05 -16.49
N ALA A 203 -8.44 5.25 -17.43
CA ALA A 203 -8.28 3.79 -17.38
C ALA A 203 -6.79 3.42 -17.42
N MET A 204 -6.35 2.62 -16.44
CA MET A 204 -4.95 2.31 -16.19
C MET A 204 -4.66 0.82 -16.19
N THR A 205 -3.41 0.48 -16.49
CA THR A 205 -2.88 -0.87 -16.26
C THR A 205 -1.58 -0.72 -15.47
N PRO A 206 -1.56 -1.06 -14.16
CA PRO A 206 -0.31 -1.07 -13.42
C PRO A 206 0.68 -2.01 -14.11
N LEU A 207 1.98 -1.65 -14.18
CA LEU A 207 2.95 -2.67 -14.56
C LEU A 207 2.88 -3.75 -13.50
N LEU A 208 2.83 -4.98 -13.96
CA LEU A 208 2.78 -6.11 -13.06
C LEU A 208 4.06 -6.09 -12.23
N VAL A 209 3.89 -6.01 -10.91
CA VAL A 209 4.93 -6.41 -9.97
C VAL A 209 4.99 -7.92 -9.97
N CYS A 210 6.19 -8.47 -9.79
CA CYS A 210 6.42 -9.91 -9.80
C CYS A 210 5.46 -10.62 -8.84
N GLY A 211 5.40 -10.16 -7.60
CA GLY A 211 4.41 -10.62 -6.63
C GLY A 211 4.61 -12.04 -6.12
N GLU A 212 5.66 -12.74 -6.56
CA GLU A 212 6.01 -14.07 -6.04
C GLU A 212 6.25 -13.99 -4.53
N THR A 213 5.84 -15.02 -3.81
CA THR A 213 5.86 -15.02 -2.34
C THR A 213 6.68 -16.15 -1.76
N ALA A 214 7.28 -15.91 -0.61
CA ALA A 214 7.97 -16.94 0.15
C ALA A 214 7.88 -16.70 1.65
N ARG A 215 8.15 -17.74 2.43
CA ARG A 215 8.25 -17.65 3.90
C ARG A 215 9.70 -17.59 4.32
N LEU A 216 10.07 -16.61 5.13
CA LEU A 216 11.42 -16.53 5.68
C LEU A 216 11.64 -17.66 6.70
N PRO A 217 12.60 -18.57 6.50
CA PRO A 217 12.84 -19.66 7.44
C PRO A 217 13.29 -19.16 8.82
N ALA A 218 12.94 -19.89 9.88
CA ALA A 218 13.34 -19.55 11.26
C ALA A 218 14.85 -19.39 11.45
N SER A 219 15.64 -20.18 10.72
CA SER A 219 17.11 -20.06 10.70
C SER A 219 17.59 -18.72 10.15
N LEU A 220 16.90 -18.17 9.14
CA LEU A 220 17.20 -16.84 8.59
C LEU A 220 16.68 -15.73 9.49
N ILE A 221 15.54 -15.89 10.17
CA ILE A 221 15.08 -14.93 11.19
C ILE A 221 16.15 -14.76 12.28
N GLN A 222 16.66 -15.86 12.85
CA GLN A 222 17.73 -15.81 13.84
C GLN A 222 19.02 -15.21 13.30
N ARG A 223 19.31 -15.41 12.01
CA ARG A 223 20.46 -14.78 11.34
C ARG A 223 20.24 -13.29 11.14
N ALA A 224 19.02 -12.84 10.85
CA ALA A 224 18.68 -11.43 10.68
C ALA A 224 18.97 -10.64 11.96
N PHE A 225 18.51 -11.12 13.12
CA PHE A 225 18.82 -10.51 14.41
C PHE A 225 20.32 -10.41 14.67
N ARG A 226 21.08 -11.46 14.37
CA ARG A 226 22.54 -11.45 14.54
C ARG A 226 23.24 -10.44 13.64
N LEU A 227 22.78 -10.27 12.41
CA LEU A 227 23.33 -9.30 11.46
C LEU A 227 22.95 -7.86 11.81
N ALA A 228 21.77 -7.65 12.39
CA ALA A 228 21.31 -6.33 12.80
C ALA A 228 21.90 -5.84 14.13
N ALA A 229 22.24 -6.76 15.05
CA ALA A 229 22.73 -6.43 16.40
C ALA A 229 23.85 -5.38 16.47
N PRO A 230 24.85 -5.34 15.57
CA PRO A 230 25.89 -4.29 15.58
C PRO A 230 25.35 -2.87 15.32
N HIS A 231 24.19 -2.76 14.70
CA HIS A 231 23.55 -1.49 14.32
C HIS A 231 22.47 -1.05 15.35
N GLY A 232 22.15 -1.93 16.30
CA GLY A 232 21.10 -1.74 17.29
C GLY A 232 20.26 -3.00 17.47
N THR A 233 19.27 -2.94 18.36
CA THR A 233 18.37 -4.07 18.61
C THR A 233 17.11 -3.89 17.78
N PRO A 234 16.89 -4.68 16.70
CA PRO A 234 15.64 -4.62 15.95
C PRO A 234 14.50 -5.25 16.77
N ASP A 235 13.27 -4.76 16.56
CA ASP A 235 12.08 -5.42 17.11
C ASP A 235 11.83 -6.73 16.34
N ASP A 236 11.27 -7.73 17.00
CA ASP A 236 10.83 -8.96 16.35
C ASP A 236 9.66 -8.73 15.37
N ALA A 237 8.88 -7.67 15.58
CA ALA A 237 7.91 -7.17 14.61
C ALA A 237 8.54 -6.57 13.34
N ASP A 238 9.82 -6.16 13.38
CA ASP A 238 10.49 -5.53 12.24
C ASP A 238 10.97 -6.51 11.18
N VAL A 239 11.02 -7.81 11.50
CA VAL A 239 11.43 -8.85 10.57
C VAL A 239 10.24 -9.24 9.70
N ASP A 240 10.35 -8.98 8.40
CA ASP A 240 9.41 -9.50 7.43
C ASP A 240 9.60 -11.01 7.27
N ARG A 241 8.52 -11.75 7.50
CA ARG A 241 8.48 -13.22 7.46
C ARG A 241 7.67 -13.76 6.29
N ASP A 242 6.80 -12.93 5.73
CA ASP A 242 5.96 -13.26 4.59
C ASP A 242 6.43 -12.36 3.45
N LEU A 243 7.39 -12.89 2.70
CA LEU A 243 8.15 -12.18 1.69
C LEU A 243 7.31 -12.09 0.42
N ARG A 244 7.37 -10.93 -0.23
CA ARG A 244 6.82 -10.71 -1.57
C ARG A 244 7.87 -10.02 -2.42
N CYS A 245 8.04 -10.47 -3.66
CA CYS A 245 8.87 -9.78 -4.64
C CYS A 245 8.14 -8.51 -5.11
N HIS A 246 8.71 -7.34 -4.79
CA HIS A 246 8.13 -6.03 -5.16
C HIS A 246 8.73 -5.44 -6.44
N LEU A 247 9.74 -6.13 -7.02
CA LEU A 247 10.30 -5.73 -8.30
C LEU A 247 9.25 -5.85 -9.41
N GLN A 248 9.43 -5.07 -10.47
CA GLN A 248 8.72 -5.29 -11.73
C GLN A 248 8.84 -6.73 -12.19
N VAL A 249 7.84 -7.25 -12.89
CA VAL A 249 7.95 -8.55 -13.56
C VAL A 249 9.28 -8.60 -14.31
N HIS A 250 10.13 -9.52 -13.84
CA HIS A 250 11.48 -9.70 -14.32
C HIS A 250 11.63 -11.11 -14.87
N GLY A 251 12.48 -11.26 -15.89
CA GLY A 251 12.87 -12.57 -16.41
C GLY A 251 13.96 -13.27 -15.59
N ALA A 252 14.33 -12.72 -14.42
CA ALA A 252 15.31 -13.35 -13.54
C ALA A 252 14.71 -14.60 -12.88
N GLU A 253 15.55 -15.63 -12.70
CA GLU A 253 15.17 -16.87 -11.98
C GLU A 253 15.02 -16.66 -10.47
N ASP A 254 15.64 -15.61 -9.94
CA ASP A 254 15.62 -15.25 -8.52
C ASP A 254 14.68 -14.06 -8.25
N HIS A 255 13.92 -14.18 -7.18
CA HIS A 255 13.07 -13.17 -6.55
C HIS A 255 13.76 -12.53 -5.37
N PHE A 256 13.38 -11.30 -5.04
CA PHE A 256 14.03 -10.52 -3.99
C PHE A 256 13.00 -9.89 -3.05
N ALA A 257 13.32 -9.88 -1.76
CA ALA A 257 12.50 -9.20 -0.77
C ALA A 257 13.35 -8.58 0.33
N HIS A 258 12.90 -7.42 0.76
CA HIS A 258 13.35 -6.79 1.99
C HIS A 258 12.94 -7.66 3.18
N VAL A 259 13.85 -7.80 4.15
CA VAL A 259 13.63 -8.56 5.37
C VAL A 259 13.60 -7.66 6.59
N LEU A 260 14.57 -6.75 6.72
CA LEU A 260 14.72 -5.92 7.91
C LEU A 260 15.57 -4.70 7.61
N ASN A 261 15.12 -3.49 7.97
CA ASN A 261 16.01 -2.32 7.97
C ASN A 261 17.00 -2.42 9.12
N LEU A 262 18.27 -2.11 8.85
CA LEU A 262 19.25 -2.06 9.93
C LEU A 262 18.89 -0.90 10.89
N PRO A 263 18.85 -1.15 12.21
CA PRO A 263 18.53 -0.09 13.18
C PRO A 263 19.63 0.99 13.24
N GLY A 264 19.32 2.13 13.88
CA GLY A 264 20.27 3.21 14.11
C GLY A 264 20.55 4.10 12.88
N GLU A 265 21.75 4.66 12.79
CA GLU A 265 22.19 5.53 11.67
C GLU A 265 22.72 4.74 10.46
N ALA A 266 22.57 3.42 10.47
CA ALA A 266 23.06 2.57 9.39
C ALA A 266 22.26 2.82 8.10
N THR A 267 22.97 2.98 6.98
CA THR A 267 22.37 3.08 5.64
C THR A 267 22.35 1.68 5.03
N GLY A 268 21.20 1.01 5.10
CA GLY A 268 20.98 -0.28 4.45
C GLY A 268 20.00 -1.20 5.18
N ALA A 269 19.75 -2.33 4.53
CA ALA A 269 18.79 -3.32 4.98
C ALA A 269 19.28 -4.74 4.71
N LEU A 270 18.69 -5.68 5.43
CA LEU A 270 18.78 -7.09 5.12
C LEU A 270 17.77 -7.42 4.03
N TRP A 271 18.28 -8.06 2.99
CA TRP A 271 17.51 -8.59 1.88
C TRP A 271 17.71 -10.08 1.79
N THR A 272 16.79 -10.74 1.11
CA THR A 272 16.89 -12.15 0.78
C THR A 272 16.53 -12.36 -0.68
N ARG A 273 16.96 -13.51 -1.21
CA ARG A 273 16.60 -13.97 -2.55
C ARG A 273 16.18 -15.44 -2.54
N TRP A 274 15.30 -15.82 -3.44
CA TRP A 274 14.82 -17.20 -3.61
C TRP A 274 14.42 -17.45 -5.07
N ALA A 275 14.52 -18.70 -5.52
CA ALA A 275 14.02 -19.11 -6.83
C ALA A 275 12.53 -19.48 -6.77
N ASP A 276 11.86 -19.55 -7.92
CA ASP A 276 10.46 -19.98 -8.02
C ASP A 276 10.18 -21.28 -7.26
N GLY A 277 9.22 -21.24 -6.33
CA GLY A 277 8.82 -22.39 -5.52
C GLY A 277 9.80 -22.82 -4.42
N ASP A 278 10.96 -22.18 -4.32
CA ASP A 278 11.96 -22.45 -3.29
C ASP A 278 11.85 -21.51 -2.08
N ALA A 279 12.34 -21.96 -0.93
CA ALA A 279 12.48 -21.12 0.25
C ALA A 279 13.79 -20.31 0.19
N PRO A 280 13.82 -19.08 0.73
CA PRO A 280 15.03 -18.29 0.80
C PRO A 280 16.08 -18.97 1.67
N THR A 281 17.34 -18.95 1.22
CA THR A 281 18.45 -19.67 1.88
C THR A 281 19.53 -18.76 2.44
N ALA A 282 19.51 -17.47 2.08
CA ALA A 282 20.54 -16.50 2.43
C ALA A 282 19.94 -15.15 2.84
N LEU A 283 20.76 -14.37 3.57
CA LEU A 283 20.52 -12.97 3.85
C LEU A 283 21.74 -12.18 3.43
N ASP A 284 21.50 -11.10 2.72
CA ASP A 284 22.51 -10.17 2.26
C ASP A 284 22.25 -8.80 2.88
N VAL A 285 23.31 -8.20 3.43
CA VAL A 285 23.26 -6.79 3.86
C VAL A 285 23.51 -5.96 2.62
N LEU A 286 22.46 -5.31 2.11
CA LEU A 286 22.55 -4.47 0.94
C LEU A 286 22.31 -3.02 1.34
N ARG A 287 23.05 -2.12 0.69
CA ARG A 287 22.79 -0.69 0.80
C ARG A 287 21.54 -0.35 0.02
N ASP A 288 20.91 0.74 0.39
CA ASP A 288 19.85 1.32 -0.40
C ASP A 288 20.39 1.77 -1.76
N CYS A 289 19.56 1.69 -2.78
CA CYS A 289 19.90 2.14 -4.12
C CYS A 289 20.27 3.63 -4.09
N ALA A 290 21.46 3.94 -4.59
CA ALA A 290 21.94 5.33 -4.67
C ALA A 290 21.29 6.11 -5.82
N SER A 291 20.53 5.43 -6.70
CA SER A 291 19.82 6.09 -7.77
C SER A 291 18.77 7.01 -7.20
N ILE A 292 18.89 8.25 -7.60
CA ILE A 292 17.91 9.28 -7.36
C ILE A 292 17.32 9.56 -8.72
N ASP A 293 16.01 9.70 -8.77
CA ASP A 293 15.37 10.21 -9.96
C ASP A 293 16.00 11.55 -10.43
N PRO A 294 16.43 11.68 -11.70
CA PRO A 294 17.02 12.90 -12.23
C PRO A 294 16.13 14.16 -12.20
N GLU A 295 14.80 14.04 -12.11
CA GLU A 295 13.88 15.17 -12.27
C GLU A 295 13.30 15.71 -10.95
N THR A 296 12.92 14.82 -10.05
CA THR A 296 12.24 15.13 -8.78
C THR A 296 13.10 14.85 -7.58
N ARG A 297 14.26 14.23 -7.82
CA ARG A 297 15.28 13.98 -6.81
C ARG A 297 14.81 12.99 -5.73
N GLU A 298 13.90 12.09 -6.06
CA GLU A 298 13.44 11.04 -5.16
C GLU A 298 14.37 9.83 -5.18
N PRO A 299 14.76 9.27 -4.02
CA PRO A 299 15.60 8.08 -3.97
C PRO A 299 14.81 6.82 -4.33
N CYS A 300 15.44 5.90 -5.05
CA CYS A 300 14.91 4.56 -5.27
C CYS A 300 14.81 3.80 -3.93
N CYS A 301 13.69 3.11 -3.70
CA CYS A 301 13.42 2.37 -2.47
C CYS A 301 13.89 0.90 -2.48
N GLU A 302 14.60 0.51 -3.54
CA GLU A 302 15.17 -0.84 -3.69
C GLU A 302 16.62 -0.88 -3.21
N PHE A 303 17.23 -2.07 -3.21
CA PHE A 303 18.64 -2.26 -2.89
C PHE A 303 19.58 -1.82 -4.03
N ALA A 304 20.83 -1.54 -3.71
CA ALA A 304 21.86 -1.24 -4.71
C ALA A 304 22.02 -2.39 -5.73
N ASP A 305 22.08 -2.05 -7.02
CA ASP A 305 22.22 -3.00 -8.13
C ASP A 305 21.03 -3.97 -8.30
N HIS A 306 19.84 -3.61 -7.82
CA HIS A 306 18.63 -4.42 -8.03
C HIS A 306 18.33 -4.67 -9.51
N PRO A 307 17.80 -5.86 -9.88
CA PRO A 307 17.41 -6.11 -11.26
C PRO A 307 16.13 -5.35 -11.61
N GLY A 308 15.94 -5.13 -12.91
CA GLY A 308 14.79 -4.41 -13.44
C GLY A 308 14.92 -2.89 -13.34
N ALA A 309 13.83 -2.21 -13.66
CA ALA A 309 13.78 -0.76 -13.62
C ALA A 309 13.68 -0.28 -12.17
N HIS A 310 14.22 0.91 -11.88
CA HIS A 310 14.05 1.54 -10.56
C HIS A 310 12.57 1.63 -10.18
N SER A 311 12.28 1.55 -8.88
CA SER A 311 10.90 1.49 -8.35
C SER A 311 10.00 2.62 -8.86
N TYR A 312 10.56 3.78 -9.22
CA TYR A 312 9.81 4.87 -9.82
C TYR A 312 9.22 4.54 -11.20
N HIS A 313 9.65 3.49 -11.91
CA HIS A 313 9.16 3.12 -13.24
C HIS A 313 7.91 2.19 -13.27
N LEU A 314 7.25 1.92 -12.13
CA LEU A 314 6.21 0.88 -11.96
C LEU A 314 4.86 1.05 -12.70
N MET A 315 4.64 2.08 -13.52
CA MET A 315 3.35 2.30 -14.21
C MET A 315 3.54 2.54 -15.70
N ALA A 316 2.73 1.88 -16.54
CA ALA A 316 2.69 2.12 -17.98
C ALA A 316 1.33 2.73 -18.37
N ALA A 317 1.35 3.78 -19.18
CA ALA A 317 0.13 4.23 -19.86
C ALA A 317 -0.36 3.12 -20.81
N ALA A 318 -1.67 2.92 -20.90
CA ALA A 318 -2.24 2.07 -21.94
C ALA A 318 -1.92 2.70 -23.31
N ILE A 319 -0.85 2.24 -23.95
CA ILE A 319 -0.52 2.63 -25.31
C ILE A 319 -1.62 2.07 -26.19
N ASN A 320 -2.47 2.95 -26.74
CA ASN A 320 -3.42 2.56 -27.79
C ASN A 320 -2.65 1.86 -28.91
N PRO A 321 -2.93 0.58 -29.23
CA PRO A 321 -2.49 0.04 -30.50
C PRO A 321 -3.30 0.76 -31.59
N SER A 322 -2.58 1.62 -32.32
CA SER A 322 -2.95 2.37 -33.54
C SER A 322 -4.23 1.93 -34.26
#